data_AF-A0A6B2CWZ8-F1
#
_entry.id   AF-A0A6B2CWZ8-F1
#
_cell.length_a   1.000
_cell.length_b   1.000
_cell.length_c   1.000
_cell.angle_alpha   90.00
_cell.angle_beta   90.00
_cell.angle_gamma   90.00
#
_symmetry.space_group_name_H-M   'P 1'
#
loop_
_entity.id
_entity.type
_entity.pdbx_description
1 polymer ?
#
loop_
_entity_poly.entity_id
_entity_poly.type
_entity_poly.pdbx_seq_one_letter_code
_entity_poly.pdbx_strand_id
1 'polypeptide(L)'
;MNNWLIFAIALAATAGLLLATVAAGAYGKGPAYKPYWEDLNKRNAILAEASSVGILVQRGPQGVVVVGYRDQLNATYRTELLAVLSQLLKAAEGYTVYLAPWATDNATRSYLALLYNGQLTLGDYLQGKVVSGTATSPKIDQAWRLANMTAEAYGSYQPLGTRPVFQTPPIYVAIFRNDTTYVAYEPFTLGRDKSFTDWFQWVKTALENLKSGQGKATP
;
A
#
# COMPACT_ATOMS: atom_id res chain seq x y z
N MET A 1 54.48 -18.45 -3.07
CA MET A 1 53.74 -18.57 -1.79
C MET A 1 52.31 -18.04 -1.99
N ASN A 2 51.32 -18.91 -1.81
CA ASN A 2 50.00 -18.68 -1.22
C ASN A 2 48.93 -17.71 -1.77
N ASN A 3 48.88 -17.37 -3.07
CA ASN A 3 47.68 -16.71 -3.61
C ASN A 3 46.42 -17.61 -3.56
N TRP A 4 46.57 -18.92 -3.71
CA TRP A 4 45.46 -19.87 -3.60
C TRP A 4 44.97 -20.04 -2.15
N LEU A 5 45.88 -19.97 -1.17
CA LEU A 5 45.52 -20.10 0.24
C LEU A 5 44.79 -18.84 0.74
N ILE A 6 45.20 -17.65 0.26
CA ILE A 6 44.50 -16.39 0.55
C ILE A 6 43.10 -16.39 -0.07
N PHE A 7 42.94 -16.89 -1.31
CA PHE A 7 41.63 -17.00 -1.95
C PHE A 7 40.70 -17.99 -1.21
N ALA A 8 41.23 -19.14 -0.78
CA ALA A 8 40.45 -20.12 -0.02
C ALA A 8 40.03 -19.59 1.37
N ILE A 9 40.90 -18.83 2.05
CA ILE A 9 40.56 -18.20 3.33
C ILE A 9 39.56 -17.06 3.13
N ALA A 10 39.70 -16.25 2.10
CA ALA A 10 38.77 -15.18 1.79
C ALA A 10 37.37 -15.72 1.42
N LEU A 11 37.32 -16.81 0.65
CA LEU A 11 36.08 -17.50 0.26
C LEU A 11 35.44 -18.20 1.48
N ALA A 12 36.23 -18.83 2.35
CA ALA A 12 35.73 -19.44 3.57
C ALA A 12 35.24 -18.41 4.60
N ALA A 13 35.89 -17.24 4.68
CA ALA A 13 35.45 -16.14 5.53
C ALA A 13 34.16 -15.49 5.01
N THR A 14 34.03 -15.29 3.69
CA THR A 14 32.78 -14.77 3.09
C THR A 14 31.66 -15.80 3.15
N ALA A 15 31.93 -17.08 2.91
CA ALA A 15 30.96 -18.16 3.06
C ALA A 15 30.56 -18.35 4.54
N GLY A 16 31.48 -18.22 5.48
CA GLY A 16 31.20 -18.25 6.92
C GLY A 16 30.34 -17.08 7.38
N LEU A 17 30.58 -15.87 6.86
CA LEU A 17 29.73 -14.70 7.12
C LEU A 17 28.35 -14.84 6.48
N LEU A 18 28.27 -15.36 5.25
CA LEU A 18 27.00 -15.64 4.57
C LEU A 18 26.21 -16.76 5.26
N LEU A 19 26.86 -17.85 5.67
CA LEU A 19 26.20 -18.96 6.35
C LEU A 19 25.82 -18.60 7.79
N ALA A 20 26.62 -17.82 8.50
CA ALA A 20 26.25 -17.29 9.81
C ALA A 20 25.10 -16.28 9.72
N THR A 21 25.03 -15.44 8.67
CA THR A 21 23.90 -14.52 8.46
C THR A 21 22.62 -15.22 7.99
N VAL A 22 22.74 -16.32 7.24
CA VAL A 22 21.61 -17.18 6.85
C VAL A 22 21.12 -18.03 8.03
N ALA A 23 22.02 -18.58 8.85
CA ALA A 23 21.67 -19.39 10.03
C ALA A 23 21.16 -18.54 11.22
N ALA A 24 21.59 -17.28 11.33
CA ALA A 24 21.10 -16.33 12.33
C ALA A 24 19.81 -15.59 11.92
N GLY A 25 19.18 -15.94 10.80
CA GLY A 25 17.89 -15.37 10.41
C GLY A 25 17.93 -13.87 10.05
N ALA A 26 19.10 -13.30 9.70
CA ALA A 26 19.25 -11.88 9.35
C ALA A 26 18.48 -11.47 8.07
N TYR A 27 18.08 -12.46 7.24
CA TYR A 27 17.17 -12.29 6.10
C TYR A 27 15.79 -12.89 6.33
N GLY A 28 15.42 -13.13 7.59
CA GLY A 28 14.04 -13.38 7.97
C GLY A 28 13.22 -12.11 7.78
N LYS A 29 12.82 -11.83 6.54
CA LYS A 29 11.74 -10.87 6.23
C LYS A 29 10.44 -11.45 6.77
N GLY A 30 10.22 -11.27 8.07
CA GLY A 30 9.00 -11.65 8.76
C GLY A 30 8.29 -10.41 9.30
N PRO A 31 6.95 -10.39 9.33
CA PRO A 31 6.20 -9.31 9.96
C PRO A 31 6.56 -9.22 11.45
N ALA A 32 6.60 -8.00 11.99
CA ALA A 32 6.98 -7.73 13.38
C ALA A 32 6.08 -8.45 14.41
N TYR A 33 4.81 -8.65 14.07
CA TYR A 33 3.80 -9.24 14.96
C TYR A 33 2.94 -10.25 14.20
N LYS A 34 2.75 -11.46 14.77
CA LYS A 34 1.74 -12.41 14.31
C LYS A 34 0.53 -12.40 15.26
N PRO A 35 -0.70 -12.25 14.76
CA PRO A 35 -1.08 -11.70 13.47
C PRO A 35 -1.59 -10.25 13.57
N TYR A 36 -0.93 -9.31 12.88
CA TYR A 36 -1.40 -7.91 12.76
C TYR A 36 -2.78 -7.76 12.10
N TRP A 37 -3.32 -8.82 11.50
CA TRP A 37 -4.62 -8.85 10.82
C TRP A 37 -5.82 -9.06 11.77
N GLU A 38 -5.60 -9.08 13.09
CA GLU A 38 -6.67 -9.23 14.10
C GLU A 38 -6.87 -7.99 14.99
N ASP A 39 -6.12 -6.90 14.77
CA ASP A 39 -6.28 -5.67 15.57
C ASP A 39 -7.55 -4.90 15.16
N LEU A 40 -8.64 -5.21 15.86
CA LEU A 40 -9.96 -4.62 15.64
C LEU A 40 -9.97 -3.10 15.87
N ASN A 41 -9.14 -2.60 16.79
CA ASN A 41 -9.06 -1.16 17.09
C ASN A 41 -8.42 -0.42 15.91
N LYS A 42 -7.30 -0.92 15.39
CA LYS A 42 -6.66 -0.34 14.18
C LYS A 42 -7.56 -0.46 12.96
N ARG A 43 -8.24 -1.59 12.77
CA ARG A 43 -9.23 -1.79 11.70
C ARG A 43 -10.31 -0.71 11.74
N ASN A 44 -10.93 -0.51 12.89
CA ASN A 44 -12.02 0.45 13.03
C ASN A 44 -11.53 1.90 12.86
N ALA A 45 -10.35 2.24 13.37
CA ALA A 45 -9.74 3.57 13.20
C ALA A 45 -9.46 3.87 11.72
N ILE A 46 -8.87 2.93 10.98
CA ILE A 46 -8.57 3.09 9.55
C ILE A 46 -9.86 3.20 8.73
N LEU A 47 -10.88 2.37 9.02
CA LEU A 47 -12.17 2.43 8.33
C LEU A 47 -12.89 3.76 8.58
N ALA A 48 -12.88 4.26 9.82
CA ALA A 48 -13.47 5.54 10.17
C ALA A 48 -12.77 6.70 9.44
N GLU A 49 -11.43 6.76 9.50
CA GLU A 49 -10.65 7.79 8.82
C GLU A 49 -10.83 7.73 7.30
N ALA A 50 -10.81 6.53 6.71
CA ALA A 50 -11.03 6.35 5.27
C ALA A 50 -12.41 6.85 4.84
N SER A 51 -13.46 6.61 5.63
CA SER A 51 -14.82 7.07 5.32
C SER A 51 -14.99 8.59 5.40
N SER A 52 -14.19 9.25 6.25
CA SER A 52 -14.21 10.71 6.45
C SER A 52 -13.39 11.44 5.39
N VAL A 53 -12.20 10.92 5.10
CA VAL A 53 -11.18 11.57 4.26
C VAL A 53 -11.33 11.16 2.80
N GLY A 54 -11.53 9.87 2.54
CA GLY A 54 -11.50 9.30 1.20
C GLY A 54 -12.62 9.78 0.28
N ILE A 55 -12.31 9.81 -1.01
CA ILE A 55 -13.30 9.99 -2.06
C ILE A 55 -14.02 8.65 -2.23
N LEU A 56 -15.31 8.62 -1.92
CA LEU A 56 -16.14 7.45 -2.14
C LEU A 56 -16.37 7.25 -3.64
N VAL A 57 -15.89 6.14 -4.18
CA VAL A 57 -15.92 5.86 -5.62
C VAL A 57 -17.04 4.88 -6.00
N GLN A 58 -17.28 3.89 -5.16
CA GLN A 58 -18.32 2.89 -5.36
C GLN A 58 -18.75 2.34 -4.01
N ARG A 59 -19.95 1.77 -3.95
CA ARG A 59 -20.50 1.08 -2.78
C ARG A 59 -20.72 -0.39 -3.10
N GLY A 60 -20.50 -1.24 -2.11
CA GLY A 60 -20.79 -2.65 -2.23
C GLY A 60 -20.82 -3.38 -0.89
N PRO A 61 -21.49 -4.55 -0.82
CA PRO A 61 -21.78 -5.25 0.43
C PRO A 61 -20.62 -6.12 0.94
N GLN A 62 -19.58 -6.36 0.15
CA GLN A 62 -18.51 -7.32 0.49
C GLN A 62 -17.57 -6.80 1.60
N GLY A 63 -17.46 -5.49 1.73
CA GLY A 63 -16.55 -4.84 2.66
C GLY A 63 -16.08 -3.49 2.15
N VAL A 64 -14.93 -3.04 2.67
CA VAL A 64 -14.32 -1.77 2.34
C VAL A 64 -12.91 -1.98 1.77
N VAL A 65 -12.60 -1.29 0.69
CA VAL A 65 -11.26 -1.21 0.10
C VAL A 65 -10.78 0.22 0.21
N VAL A 66 -9.64 0.41 0.87
CA VAL A 66 -8.98 1.70 1.00
C VAL A 66 -7.78 1.71 0.08
N VAL A 67 -7.73 2.67 -0.85
CA VAL A 67 -6.61 2.85 -1.77
C VAL A 67 -5.98 4.21 -1.49
N GLY A 68 -4.80 4.21 -0.90
CA GLY A 68 -4.02 5.43 -0.73
C GLY A 68 -2.87 5.48 -1.73
N TYR A 69 -2.63 6.65 -2.32
CA TYR A 69 -1.51 6.84 -3.24
C TYR A 69 -1.02 8.29 -3.29
N ARG A 70 0.25 8.46 -3.63
CA ARG A 70 0.84 9.77 -3.93
C ARG A 70 0.64 10.08 -5.41
N ASP A 71 -0.13 11.13 -5.71
CA ASP A 71 -0.20 11.69 -7.07
C ASP A 71 0.87 12.76 -7.25
N GLN A 72 1.29 12.96 -8.49
CA GLN A 72 2.19 14.01 -8.91
C GLN A 72 1.95 14.30 -10.39
N LEU A 73 1.41 15.48 -10.71
CA LEU A 73 0.95 15.84 -12.07
C LEU A 73 2.01 15.61 -13.16
N ASN A 74 3.26 15.92 -12.84
CA ASN A 74 4.38 15.88 -13.78
C ASN A 74 5.19 14.57 -13.72
N ALA A 75 4.73 13.57 -12.96
CA ALA A 75 5.42 12.30 -12.87
C ALA A 75 5.25 11.47 -14.15
N THR A 76 6.35 10.93 -14.67
CA THR A 76 6.35 10.05 -15.85
C THR A 76 5.48 8.81 -15.67
N TYR A 77 5.34 8.31 -14.42
CA TYR A 77 4.52 7.15 -14.08
C TYR A 77 3.03 7.45 -13.94
N ARG A 78 2.60 8.73 -13.98
CA ARG A 78 1.23 9.12 -13.62
C ARG A 78 0.18 8.44 -14.51
N THR A 79 0.46 8.31 -15.80
CA THR A 79 -0.45 7.62 -16.74
C THR A 79 -0.65 6.15 -16.36
N GLU A 80 0.43 5.45 -15.96
CA GLU A 80 0.33 4.07 -15.48
C GLU A 80 -0.48 4.00 -14.19
N LEU A 81 -0.21 4.90 -13.24
CA LEU A 81 -0.92 4.98 -11.96
C LEU A 81 -2.44 5.10 -12.18
N LEU A 82 -2.88 6.06 -13.00
CA LEU A 82 -4.31 6.29 -13.26
C LEU A 82 -4.98 5.11 -13.99
N ALA A 83 -4.24 4.46 -14.90
CA ALA A 83 -4.71 3.25 -15.57
C ALA A 83 -4.89 2.08 -14.58
N VAL A 84 -3.93 1.88 -13.68
CA VAL A 84 -4.00 0.85 -12.63
C VAL A 84 -5.13 1.12 -11.65
N LEU A 85 -5.33 2.38 -11.23
CA LEU A 85 -6.47 2.75 -10.38
C LEU A 85 -7.80 2.41 -11.06
N SER A 86 -7.94 2.69 -12.35
CA SER A 86 -9.14 2.33 -13.12
C SER A 86 -9.37 0.81 -13.19
N GLN A 87 -8.31 0.01 -13.30
CA GLN A 87 -8.40 -1.45 -13.27
C GLN A 87 -8.72 -1.98 -11.87
N LEU A 88 -8.17 -1.36 -10.83
CA LEU A 88 -8.42 -1.71 -9.44
C LEU A 88 -9.90 -1.53 -9.09
N LEU A 89 -10.51 -0.41 -9.48
CA LEU A 89 -11.94 -0.18 -9.25
C LEU A 89 -12.80 -1.29 -9.85
N LYS A 90 -12.46 -1.75 -11.06
CA LYS A 90 -13.13 -2.90 -11.69
C LYS A 90 -12.90 -4.20 -10.92
N ALA A 91 -11.67 -4.48 -10.48
CA ALA A 91 -11.36 -5.70 -9.72
C ALA A 91 -12.05 -5.72 -8.34
N ALA A 92 -12.22 -4.55 -7.74
CA ALA A 92 -12.88 -4.34 -6.45
C ALA A 92 -14.41 -4.21 -6.57
N GLU A 93 -15.02 -4.53 -7.71
CA GLU A 93 -16.47 -4.55 -7.86
C GLU A 93 -17.13 -5.41 -6.76
N GLY A 94 -18.18 -4.86 -6.13
CA GLY A 94 -18.83 -5.46 -4.97
C GLY A 94 -18.29 -4.98 -3.60
N TYR A 95 -17.19 -4.23 -3.57
CA TYR A 95 -16.70 -3.54 -2.38
C TYR A 95 -17.08 -2.06 -2.38
N THR A 96 -17.17 -1.48 -1.18
CA THR A 96 -17.14 -0.03 -1.00
C THR A 96 -15.70 0.45 -1.12
N VAL A 97 -15.40 1.36 -2.05
CA VAL A 97 -14.01 1.81 -2.32
C VAL A 97 -13.83 3.28 -1.98
N TYR A 98 -12.79 3.56 -1.20
CA TYR A 98 -12.32 4.92 -0.90
C TYR A 98 -10.95 5.14 -1.55
N LEU A 99 -10.85 6.17 -2.39
CA LEU A 99 -9.56 6.68 -2.87
C LEU A 99 -9.08 7.82 -1.96
N ALA A 100 -7.84 7.75 -1.52
CA ALA A 100 -7.20 8.75 -0.67
C ALA A 100 -5.89 9.24 -1.31
N PRO A 101 -5.95 10.02 -2.40
CA PRO A 101 -4.77 10.63 -2.99
C PRO A 101 -4.16 11.68 -2.05
N TRP A 102 -2.82 11.74 -1.98
CA TRP A 102 -2.08 12.84 -1.38
C TRP A 102 -1.01 13.38 -2.34
N ALA A 103 -0.49 14.56 -2.03
CA ALA A 103 0.59 15.19 -2.79
C ALA A 103 1.50 16.03 -1.90
N THR A 104 2.75 16.16 -2.32
CA THR A 104 3.79 16.93 -1.62
C THR A 104 4.08 18.28 -2.28
N ASP A 105 3.78 18.44 -3.58
CA ASP A 105 3.97 19.70 -4.30
C ASP A 105 2.68 20.53 -4.39
N ASN A 106 2.81 21.86 -4.36
CA ASN A 106 1.66 22.76 -4.30
C ASN A 106 0.73 22.66 -5.51
N ALA A 107 1.25 22.42 -6.71
CA ALA A 107 0.45 22.34 -7.92
C ALA A 107 -0.47 21.12 -7.89
N THR A 108 0.08 19.94 -7.57
CA THR A 108 -0.71 18.72 -7.42
C THR A 108 -1.66 18.81 -6.22
N ARG A 109 -1.26 19.46 -5.11
CA ARG A 109 -2.16 19.70 -3.97
C ARG A 109 -3.39 20.53 -4.37
N SER A 110 -3.20 21.63 -5.07
CA SER A 110 -4.32 22.45 -5.55
C SER A 110 -5.24 21.67 -6.50
N TYR A 111 -4.65 20.84 -7.36
CA TYR A 111 -5.40 19.99 -8.28
C TYR A 111 -6.20 18.88 -7.54
N LEU A 112 -5.59 18.18 -6.58
CA LEU A 112 -6.29 17.20 -5.75
C LEU A 112 -7.38 17.84 -4.88
N ALA A 113 -7.21 19.09 -4.47
CA ALA A 113 -8.25 19.82 -3.75
C ALA A 113 -9.51 19.99 -4.60
N LEU A 114 -9.38 20.23 -5.92
CA LEU A 114 -10.52 20.25 -6.83
C LEU A 114 -11.26 18.92 -6.83
N LEU A 115 -10.53 17.80 -6.80
CA LEU A 115 -11.12 16.46 -6.73
C LEU A 115 -11.85 16.23 -5.40
N TYR A 116 -11.20 16.50 -4.27
CA TYR A 116 -11.80 16.35 -2.94
C TYR A 116 -13.04 17.24 -2.73
N ASN A 117 -13.05 18.41 -3.35
CA ASN A 117 -14.14 19.39 -3.23
C ASN A 117 -15.24 19.18 -4.31
N GLY A 118 -15.12 18.16 -5.16
CA GLY A 118 -16.10 17.83 -6.21
C GLY A 118 -16.11 18.76 -7.42
N GLN A 119 -15.10 19.63 -7.55
CA GLN A 119 -14.93 20.54 -8.69
C GLN A 119 -14.27 19.86 -9.90
N LEU A 120 -13.54 18.75 -9.65
CA LEU A 120 -13.06 17.82 -10.66
C LEU A 120 -13.77 16.48 -10.45
N THR A 121 -14.39 15.94 -11.50
CA THR A 121 -15.05 14.63 -11.39
C THR A 121 -14.01 13.51 -11.34
N LEU A 122 -14.37 12.40 -10.69
CA LEU A 122 -13.48 11.24 -10.64
C LEU A 122 -13.19 10.66 -12.04
N GLY A 123 -14.18 10.63 -12.93
CA GLY A 123 -14.01 10.16 -14.30
C GLY A 123 -12.98 10.99 -15.07
N ASP A 124 -13.11 12.32 -15.01
CA ASP A 124 -12.15 13.25 -15.59
C ASP A 124 -10.73 13.06 -15.00
N TYR A 125 -10.66 12.91 -13.68
CA TYR A 125 -9.40 12.68 -12.97
C TYR A 125 -8.69 11.40 -13.44
N LEU A 126 -9.41 10.27 -13.50
CA LEU A 126 -8.87 8.97 -13.92
C LEU A 126 -8.50 8.93 -15.41
N GLN A 127 -9.12 9.78 -16.24
CA GLN A 127 -8.73 9.99 -17.64
C GLN A 127 -7.53 10.93 -17.79
N GLY A 128 -7.00 11.47 -16.69
CA GLY A 128 -5.82 12.32 -16.70
C GLY A 128 -6.08 13.78 -17.03
N LYS A 129 -7.35 14.24 -17.03
CA LYS A 129 -7.70 15.64 -17.32
C LYS A 129 -7.05 16.58 -16.31
N VAL A 130 -6.23 17.50 -16.78
CA VAL A 130 -5.60 18.53 -15.93
C VAL A 130 -6.38 19.83 -16.05
N VAL A 131 -6.74 20.40 -14.90
CA VAL A 131 -7.40 21.71 -14.80
C VAL A 131 -6.63 22.56 -13.80
N SER A 132 -6.50 23.84 -14.11
CA SER A 132 -5.85 24.80 -13.22
C SER A 132 -6.83 25.27 -12.14
N GLY A 133 -6.35 25.43 -10.91
CA GLY A 133 -7.14 25.96 -9.82
C GLY A 133 -6.29 26.31 -8.60
N THR A 134 -6.88 27.06 -7.68
CA THR A 134 -6.25 27.51 -6.43
C THR A 134 -6.97 26.95 -5.19
N ALA A 135 -7.71 25.86 -5.36
CA ALA A 135 -8.44 25.21 -4.28
C ALA A 135 -7.49 24.64 -3.23
N THR A 136 -7.96 24.58 -1.99
CA THR A 136 -7.27 23.91 -0.89
C THR A 136 -8.21 22.90 -0.24
N SER A 137 -7.65 21.84 0.33
CA SER A 137 -8.42 20.85 1.07
C SER A 137 -7.55 20.20 2.15
N PRO A 138 -7.98 20.21 3.43
CA PRO A 138 -7.26 19.54 4.51
C PRO A 138 -7.24 18.01 4.34
N LYS A 139 -8.13 17.47 3.48
CA LYS A 139 -8.21 16.05 3.16
C LYS A 139 -6.93 15.49 2.56
N ILE A 140 -6.13 16.31 1.90
CA ILE A 140 -4.85 15.89 1.30
C ILE A 140 -3.84 15.49 2.39
N ASP A 141 -3.73 16.29 3.46
CA ASP A 141 -2.85 15.97 4.58
C ASP A 141 -3.41 14.84 5.43
N GLN A 142 -4.73 14.78 5.58
CA GLN A 142 -5.41 13.66 6.22
C GLN A 142 -5.18 12.33 5.46
N ALA A 143 -5.19 12.35 4.13
CA ALA A 143 -4.94 11.16 3.32
C ALA A 143 -3.51 10.63 3.50
N TRP A 144 -2.52 11.54 3.62
CA TRP A 144 -1.15 11.15 3.96
C TRP A 144 -1.06 10.54 5.36
N ARG A 145 -1.77 11.09 6.35
CA ARG A 145 -1.84 10.50 7.70
C ARG A 145 -2.50 9.12 7.71
N LEU A 146 -3.58 8.93 6.95
CA LEU A 146 -4.23 7.64 6.74
C LEU A 146 -3.24 6.62 6.15
N ALA A 147 -2.41 7.03 5.18
CA ALA A 147 -1.37 6.17 4.62
C ALA A 147 -0.34 5.74 5.67
N ASN A 148 0.13 6.67 6.51
CA ASN A 148 1.06 6.36 7.60
C ASN A 148 0.45 5.40 8.61
N MET A 149 -0.77 5.69 9.08
CA MET A 149 -1.48 4.85 10.04
C MET A 149 -1.69 3.43 9.50
N THR A 150 -2.06 3.30 8.22
CA THR A 150 -2.26 2.00 7.58
C THR A 150 -0.93 1.24 7.42
N ALA A 151 0.14 1.93 6.99
CA ALA A 151 1.47 1.32 6.86
C ALA A 151 2.06 0.91 8.22
N GLU A 152 1.86 1.70 9.27
CA GLU A 152 2.28 1.35 10.63
C GLU A 152 1.50 0.14 11.16
N ALA A 153 0.19 0.09 10.88
CA ALA A 153 -0.69 -0.99 11.32
C ALA A 153 -0.36 -2.34 10.65
N TYR A 154 -0.17 -2.33 9.33
CA TYR A 154 -0.18 -3.56 8.51
C TYR A 154 1.07 -3.76 7.65
N GLY A 155 1.93 -2.74 7.53
CA GLY A 155 3.16 -2.77 6.74
C GLY A 155 4.45 -2.71 7.57
N SER A 156 4.35 -2.66 8.91
CA SER A 156 5.52 -2.60 9.78
C SER A 156 6.23 -3.96 9.86
N TYR A 157 7.54 -3.94 9.68
CA TYR A 157 8.40 -5.11 9.81
C TYR A 157 9.49 -4.83 10.85
N GLN A 158 9.91 -5.86 11.58
CA GLN A 158 10.96 -5.73 12.59
C GLN A 158 12.18 -6.54 12.15
N PRO A 159 13.25 -5.87 11.68
CA PRO A 159 14.53 -6.53 11.50
C PRO A 159 15.03 -7.10 12.84
N LEU A 160 15.73 -8.23 12.79
CA LEU A 160 16.24 -8.90 13.99
C LEU A 160 17.09 -7.93 14.83
N GLY A 161 16.72 -7.74 16.09
CA GLY A 161 17.46 -6.88 17.03
C GLY A 161 17.25 -5.37 16.85
N THR A 162 16.31 -4.92 16.01
CA THR A 162 16.02 -3.49 15.82
C THR A 162 14.56 -3.15 16.14
N ARG A 163 14.23 -1.84 16.09
CA ARG A 163 12.85 -1.37 16.21
C ARG A 163 12.08 -1.62 14.91
N PRO A 164 10.75 -1.83 14.97
CA PRO A 164 9.92 -1.90 13.78
C PRO A 164 10.12 -0.70 12.87
N VAL A 165 10.25 -0.96 11.59
CA VAL A 165 10.37 0.05 10.54
C VAL A 165 9.13 -0.05 9.66
N PHE A 166 8.58 1.10 9.29
CA PHE A 166 7.58 1.22 8.25
C PHE A 166 7.94 2.39 7.35
N GLN A 167 7.50 2.32 6.10
CA GLN A 167 7.64 3.38 5.13
C GLN A 167 6.29 3.59 4.47
N THR A 168 5.90 4.85 4.26
CA THR A 168 4.69 5.18 3.52
C THR A 168 4.92 4.78 2.06
N PRO A 169 4.20 3.78 1.52
CA PRO A 169 4.41 3.36 0.16
C PRO A 169 3.84 4.43 -0.80
N PRO A 170 4.35 4.52 -2.04
CA PRO A 170 3.80 5.44 -3.04
C PRO A 170 2.35 5.10 -3.41
N ILE A 171 1.93 3.84 -3.25
CA ILE A 171 0.56 3.37 -3.36
C ILE A 171 0.37 2.14 -2.46
N TYR A 172 -0.82 1.95 -1.92
CA TYR A 172 -1.22 0.73 -1.22
C TYR A 172 -2.71 0.43 -1.39
N VAL A 173 -3.07 -0.82 -1.09
CA VAL A 173 -4.46 -1.24 -0.91
C VAL A 173 -4.61 -1.93 0.44
N ALA A 174 -5.63 -1.56 1.20
CA ALA A 174 -6.10 -2.29 2.37
C ALA A 174 -7.53 -2.78 2.15
N ILE A 175 -7.73 -4.11 2.23
CA ILE A 175 -9.01 -4.77 1.96
C ILE A 175 -9.57 -5.30 3.27
N PHE A 176 -10.72 -4.78 3.65
CA PHE A 176 -11.46 -5.14 4.85
C PHE A 176 -12.75 -5.83 4.44
N ARG A 177 -12.88 -7.14 4.72
CA ARG A 177 -14.15 -7.84 4.52
C ARG A 177 -15.06 -7.68 5.72
N ASN A 178 -16.36 -7.84 5.47
CA ASN A 178 -17.38 -7.82 6.53
C ASN A 178 -17.46 -9.14 7.30
N ASP A 179 -17.09 -10.26 6.69
CA ASP A 179 -17.22 -11.63 7.22
C ASP A 179 -15.91 -12.19 7.81
N THR A 180 -14.85 -11.39 7.92
CA THR A 180 -13.61 -11.75 8.62
C THR A 180 -12.96 -10.50 9.23
N THR A 181 -12.20 -10.71 10.31
CA THR A 181 -11.33 -9.69 10.89
C THR A 181 -10.04 -9.52 10.08
N TYR A 182 -9.67 -10.53 9.28
CA TYR A 182 -8.47 -10.52 8.46
C TYR A 182 -8.46 -9.35 7.47
N VAL A 183 -7.34 -8.64 7.44
CA VAL A 183 -7.09 -7.51 6.53
C VAL A 183 -5.99 -7.90 5.55
N ALA A 184 -6.28 -7.83 4.25
CA ALA A 184 -5.22 -7.92 3.24
C ALA A 184 -4.66 -6.54 2.98
N TYR A 185 -3.35 -6.37 3.21
CA TYR A 185 -2.63 -5.13 2.96
C TYR A 185 -1.55 -5.35 1.91
N GLU A 186 -1.68 -4.65 0.78
CA GLU A 186 -0.78 -4.77 -0.37
C GLU A 186 -0.12 -3.41 -0.68
N PRO A 187 1.02 -3.08 -0.04
CA PRO A 187 1.79 -1.88 -0.34
C PRO A 187 2.66 -2.09 -1.58
N PHE A 188 2.91 -1.01 -2.33
CA PHE A 188 4.00 -1.02 -3.31
C PHE A 188 5.35 -1.13 -2.61
N THR A 189 6.13 -2.15 -2.97
CA THR A 189 7.38 -2.53 -2.31
C THR A 189 8.53 -2.46 -3.30
N LEU A 190 9.46 -1.51 -3.06
CA LEU A 190 10.67 -1.37 -3.86
C LEU A 190 11.48 -2.68 -3.87
N GLY A 191 11.87 -3.12 -5.07
CA GLY A 191 12.61 -4.37 -5.28
C GLY A 191 11.74 -5.63 -5.41
N ARG A 192 10.47 -5.60 -4.95
CA ARG A 192 9.47 -6.61 -5.33
C ARG A 192 8.74 -6.16 -6.59
N ASP A 193 8.25 -4.92 -6.58
CA ASP A 193 7.37 -4.40 -7.62
C ASP A 193 8.17 -3.54 -8.60
N LYS A 194 8.14 -3.92 -9.88
CA LYS A 194 8.85 -3.18 -10.95
C LYS A 194 8.03 -2.01 -11.49
N SER A 195 6.71 -2.10 -11.42
CA SER A 195 5.77 -1.07 -11.87
C SER A 195 4.43 -1.19 -11.12
N PHE A 196 3.53 -0.21 -11.26
CA PHE A 196 2.21 -0.31 -10.63
C PHE A 196 1.38 -1.45 -11.21
N THR A 197 1.57 -1.78 -12.48
CA THR A 197 0.91 -2.93 -13.13
C THR A 197 1.34 -4.27 -12.52
N ASP A 198 2.62 -4.40 -12.18
CA ASP A 198 3.18 -5.57 -11.49
C ASP A 198 2.62 -5.67 -10.06
N TRP A 199 2.68 -4.56 -9.31
CA TRP A 199 2.06 -4.44 -7.99
C TRP A 199 0.57 -4.82 -8.00
N PHE A 200 -0.18 -4.41 -9.03
CA PHE A 200 -1.60 -4.68 -9.14
C PHE A 200 -1.95 -6.18 -9.24
N GLN A 201 -1.04 -7.03 -9.73
CA GLN A 201 -1.29 -8.48 -9.73
C GLN A 201 -1.39 -9.05 -8.31
N TRP A 202 -0.62 -8.51 -7.35
CA TRP A 202 -0.73 -8.88 -5.94
C TRP A 202 -2.09 -8.46 -5.37
N VAL A 203 -2.56 -7.26 -5.70
CA VAL A 203 -3.89 -6.77 -5.29
C VAL A 203 -5.01 -7.67 -5.83
N LYS A 204 -4.95 -8.06 -7.11
CA LYS A 204 -5.93 -8.98 -7.70
C LYS A 204 -5.95 -10.32 -6.98
N THR A 205 -4.77 -10.89 -6.74
CA THR A 205 -4.61 -12.15 -6.01
C THR A 205 -5.21 -12.04 -4.61
N ALA A 206 -4.95 -10.94 -3.89
CA ALA A 206 -5.52 -10.69 -2.57
C ALA A 206 -7.07 -10.63 -2.60
N LEU A 207 -7.65 -9.91 -3.58
CA LEU A 207 -9.11 -9.84 -3.75
C LEU A 207 -9.72 -11.22 -4.07
N GLU A 208 -9.06 -12.02 -4.89
CA GLU A 208 -9.50 -13.39 -5.26
C GLU A 208 -9.41 -14.36 -4.08
N ASN A 209 -8.29 -14.36 -3.34
CA ASN A 209 -8.09 -15.17 -2.14
C ASN A 209 -9.11 -14.85 -1.04
N LEU A 210 -9.41 -13.56 -0.89
CA LEU A 210 -10.44 -13.10 0.03
C LEU A 210 -11.85 -13.56 -0.41
N LYS A 211 -12.13 -13.60 -1.73
CA LYS A 211 -13.38 -14.16 -2.26
C LYS A 211 -13.50 -15.67 -2.03
N SER A 212 -12.40 -16.42 -2.13
CA SER A 212 -12.38 -17.88 -1.91
C SER A 212 -12.48 -18.28 -0.42
N GLY A 213 -12.48 -17.32 0.50
CA GLY A 213 -12.69 -17.55 1.93
C GLY A 213 -11.40 -17.78 2.72
N GLN A 214 -10.23 -17.48 2.16
CA GLN A 214 -8.97 -17.50 2.90
C GLN A 214 -9.04 -16.48 4.05
N GLY A 215 -8.80 -16.93 5.28
CA GLY A 215 -8.93 -16.11 6.50
C GLY A 215 -10.31 -16.16 7.17
N LYS A 216 -11.25 -17.01 6.70
CA LYS A 216 -12.43 -17.38 7.49
C LYS A 216 -12.01 -18.36 8.58
N ALA A 217 -12.37 -18.07 9.83
CA ALA A 217 -12.37 -19.09 10.86
C ALA A 217 -13.34 -20.20 10.41
N THR A 218 -12.83 -21.42 10.22
CA THR A 218 -13.68 -22.59 9.99
C THR A 218 -14.46 -22.82 11.29
N PRO A 219 -15.78 -23.08 11.25
CA PRO A 219 -16.55 -23.39 12.46
C PRO A 219 -15.99 -24.61 13.21
#